data_AF-A0A8H5AR62-F1
#
_entry.id   AF-A0A8H5AR62-F1
#
_cell.length_a   1.000
_cell.length_b   1.000
_cell.length_c   1.000
_cell.angle_alpha   90.00
_cell.angle_beta   90.00
_cell.angle_gamma   90.00
#
_symmetry.space_group_name_H-M   'P 1'
#
loop_
_entity.id
_entity.type
_entity.pdbx_description
1 polymer ?
#
loop_
_entity_poly.entity_id
_entity_poly.type
_entity_poly.pdbx_seq_one_letter_code
_entity_poly.pdbx_strand_id
1 'polypeptide(L)'
;MISRLRNIKQLGVTPYVWPSATHSRFEHSLGVAFLARVLATQLKDHDPTLNITHRDVDCVEIAGLCHDLGHGPWSHVWDGQFIPTALPRLKKPWSHEVGSEMMFDYLVEENQIDIPLEDQRFVKALIAGDKSRTEVSFSPGEKPFLFEIVANKRNGLDVDKFDYIYRDSRMMGEPIHFALERILKSARVRENQICYDIKDANTLYEICATRFKLHKLFYNHKVARAIEYMIVDALTAAEPQMKIAERIFNRERYLFLTDDILTQIESSTTPELEEARGIIWRIRTRDLYKCVDYKNIEWNNPIRLRLHEHITEQAIVDAIPSTLLQSYPHTERPTVDDVRVDISTMHFGMKEKNPLDQVKFYSKSKPDECASAGPGDYSCVMPPYFAEVLLRIYTKNPKFFGLVQAGYRVVMSDLAMRFQTDAEESILLPDIEVNRAEDGMAPTPPETEAPSTPKATSRDSSFTHRKSASGSTPYSENSFTTVAPDFVPPSPLGTVNRKLKNTNKRERDHSLDMPGQAEGSSNKKRK
;
A
#
# COMPACT_ATOMS: atom_id res chain seq x y z
N MET A 1 12.36 -6.52 21.83
CA MET A 1 11.26 -6.00 20.96
C MET A 1 11.83 -5.53 19.63
N ILE A 2 12.72 -4.52 19.57
CA ILE A 2 13.29 -3.98 18.31
C ILE A 2 13.81 -5.09 17.34
N SER A 3 14.55 -6.10 17.83
CA SER A 3 15.05 -7.21 17.00
C SER A 3 13.97 -8.04 16.27
N ARG A 4 12.70 -8.00 16.72
CA ARG A 4 11.54 -8.61 16.02
C ARG A 4 11.41 -8.10 14.59
N LEU A 5 11.66 -6.79 14.40
CA LEU A 5 11.50 -6.10 13.12
C LEU A 5 12.40 -6.66 12.02
N ARG A 6 13.47 -7.41 12.36
CA ARG A 6 14.33 -8.13 11.40
C ARG A 6 13.56 -9.15 10.56
N ASN A 7 12.50 -9.71 11.15
CA ASN A 7 11.66 -10.75 10.56
C ASN A 7 10.36 -10.18 9.94
N ILE A 8 10.26 -8.85 9.79
CA ILE A 8 9.12 -8.18 9.16
C ILE A 8 9.63 -7.37 7.97
N LYS A 9 9.26 -7.75 6.75
CA LYS A 9 9.67 -7.04 5.53
C LYS A 9 9.02 -5.67 5.46
N GLN A 10 9.83 -4.64 5.19
CA GLN A 10 9.38 -3.25 5.02
C GLN A 10 8.24 -3.17 4.00
N LEU A 11 8.49 -3.75 2.82
CA LEU A 11 7.59 -3.73 1.67
C LEU A 11 6.73 -5.00 1.55
N GLY A 12 6.48 -5.68 2.67
CA GLY A 12 5.60 -6.85 2.74
C GLY A 12 5.94 -7.92 1.71
N VAL A 13 5.06 -8.11 0.71
CA VAL A 13 5.20 -9.14 -0.32
C VAL A 13 6.00 -8.70 -1.55
N THR A 14 6.50 -7.46 -1.59
CA THR A 14 7.31 -6.94 -2.70
C THR A 14 8.52 -7.82 -3.08
N PRO A 15 9.23 -8.52 -2.15
CA PRO A 15 10.26 -9.52 -2.49
C PRO A 15 9.81 -10.60 -3.49
N TYR A 16 8.53 -10.96 -3.52
CA TYR A 16 8.00 -11.91 -4.48
C TYR A 16 7.89 -11.33 -5.91
N VAL A 17 8.17 -10.06 -6.14
CA VAL A 17 8.19 -9.42 -7.47
C VAL A 17 9.56 -8.79 -7.76
N TRP A 18 10.16 -8.11 -6.77
CA TRP A 18 11.51 -7.57 -6.83
C TRP A 18 12.40 -8.27 -5.81
N PRO A 19 13.23 -9.25 -6.22
CA PRO A 19 14.01 -10.08 -5.29
C PRO A 19 15.04 -9.32 -4.43
N SER A 20 15.34 -8.06 -4.77
CA SER A 20 16.21 -7.17 -3.99
C SER A 20 15.50 -6.44 -2.84
N ALA A 21 14.16 -6.48 -2.78
CA ALA A 21 13.35 -5.79 -1.77
C ALA A 21 13.40 -6.43 -0.36
N THR A 22 14.48 -7.14 -0.02
CA THR A 22 14.58 -8.04 1.15
C THR A 22 14.75 -7.35 2.50
N HIS A 23 14.86 -6.01 2.50
CA HIS A 23 15.08 -5.23 3.71
C HIS A 23 13.89 -5.30 4.67
N SER A 24 14.19 -5.14 5.95
CA SER A 24 13.26 -5.26 7.04
C SER A 24 12.97 -3.92 7.72
N ARG A 25 11.89 -3.88 8.51
CA ARG A 25 11.54 -2.74 9.36
C ARG A 25 12.68 -2.37 10.31
N PHE A 26 13.54 -3.31 10.71
CA PHE A 26 14.64 -3.07 11.66
C PHE A 26 15.65 -2.02 11.17
N GLU A 27 16.24 -2.20 9.99
CA GLU A 27 17.24 -1.26 9.47
C GLU A 27 16.63 0.08 9.04
N HIS A 28 15.32 0.10 8.74
CA HIS A 28 14.53 1.31 8.54
C HIS A 28 14.38 2.09 9.85
N SER A 29 13.90 1.48 10.94
CA SER A 29 13.79 2.16 12.25
C SER A 29 15.13 2.70 12.76
N LEU A 30 16.25 2.02 12.50
CA LEU A 30 17.59 2.56 12.78
C LEU A 30 17.93 3.81 11.95
N GLY A 31 17.53 3.84 10.68
CA GLY A 31 17.71 4.99 9.80
C GLY A 31 16.85 6.18 10.21
N VAL A 32 15.58 5.94 10.55
CA VAL A 32 14.66 6.97 11.06
C VAL A 32 15.17 7.54 12.39
N ALA A 33 15.64 6.71 13.33
CA ALA A 33 16.26 7.17 14.56
C ALA A 33 17.48 8.09 14.29
N PHE A 34 18.38 7.66 13.41
CA PHE A 34 19.55 8.46 13.00
C PHE A 34 19.14 9.81 12.40
N LEU A 35 18.21 9.82 11.43
CA LEU A 35 17.74 11.05 10.79
C LEU A 35 16.99 11.96 11.78
N ALA A 36 16.22 11.40 12.71
CA ALA A 36 15.52 12.13 13.77
C ALA A 36 16.52 12.86 14.69
N ARG A 37 17.57 12.17 15.17
CA ARG A 37 18.65 12.79 15.96
C ARG A 37 19.40 13.85 15.15
N VAL A 38 19.74 13.57 13.88
CA VAL A 38 20.44 14.54 13.01
C VAL A 38 19.63 15.82 12.86
N LEU A 39 18.32 15.73 12.53
CA LEU A 39 17.47 16.90 12.37
C LEU A 39 17.29 17.67 13.69
N ALA A 40 16.99 16.98 14.79
CA ALA A 40 16.82 17.63 16.10
C ALA A 40 18.09 18.35 16.59
N THR A 41 19.26 17.73 16.38
CA THR A 41 20.56 18.32 16.73
C THR A 41 20.89 19.52 15.84
N GLN A 42 20.65 19.41 14.54
CA GLN A 42 20.95 20.48 13.60
C GLN A 42 20.00 21.69 13.77
N LEU A 43 18.73 21.49 14.14
CA LEU A 43 17.84 22.58 14.56
C LEU A 43 18.34 23.26 15.84
N LYS A 44 18.79 22.49 16.84
CA LYS A 44 19.37 22.99 18.10
C LYS A 44 20.62 23.83 17.87
N ASP A 45 21.53 23.35 17.03
CA ASP A 45 22.81 24.01 16.75
C ASP A 45 22.65 25.28 15.89
N HIS A 46 21.62 25.34 15.04
CA HIS A 46 21.33 26.54 14.24
C HIS A 46 20.69 27.66 15.03
N ASP A 47 19.85 27.35 16.01
CA ASP A 47 19.10 28.36 16.75
C ASP A 47 18.97 27.98 18.24
N PRO A 48 19.95 28.36 19.07
CA PRO A 48 19.92 28.11 20.50
C PRO A 48 18.70 28.72 21.21
N THR A 49 18.03 29.71 20.61
CA THR A 49 16.83 30.33 21.20
C THR A 49 15.62 29.41 21.21
N LEU A 50 15.66 28.32 20.44
CA LEU A 50 14.65 27.25 20.47
C LEU A 50 14.68 26.42 21.77
N ASN A 51 15.73 26.55 22.60
CA ASN A 51 15.89 25.85 23.88
C ASN A 51 15.77 24.31 23.76
N ILE A 52 16.20 23.72 22.64
CA ILE A 52 16.15 22.27 22.41
C ILE A 52 17.18 21.60 23.33
N THR A 53 16.69 20.77 24.26
CA THR A 53 17.51 20.12 25.28
C THR A 53 18.13 18.81 24.75
N HIS A 54 19.01 18.16 25.55
CA HIS A 54 19.48 16.81 25.22
C HIS A 54 18.34 15.77 25.33
N ARG A 55 17.51 15.88 26.37
CA ARG A 55 16.27 15.11 26.54
C ARG A 55 15.38 15.18 25.29
N ASP A 56 15.19 16.37 24.72
CA ASP A 56 14.33 16.54 23.54
C ASP A 56 14.88 15.75 22.34
N VAL A 57 16.20 15.79 22.11
CA VAL A 57 16.88 15.06 21.03
C VAL A 57 16.78 13.55 21.25
N ASP A 58 16.97 13.09 22.48
CA ASP A 58 16.91 11.66 22.82
C ASP A 58 15.47 11.12 22.75
N CYS A 59 14.46 11.87 23.21
CA CYS A 59 13.04 11.53 23.01
C CYS A 59 12.65 11.46 21.53
N VAL A 60 13.16 12.38 20.70
CA VAL A 60 12.93 12.37 19.25
C VAL A 60 13.64 11.20 18.56
N GLU A 61 14.86 10.84 18.97
CA GLU A 61 15.55 9.63 18.49
C GLU A 61 14.82 8.35 18.89
N ILE A 62 14.39 8.24 20.16
CA ILE A 62 13.65 7.08 20.67
C ILE A 62 12.30 6.94 19.95
N ALA A 63 11.59 8.06 19.70
CA ALA A 63 10.38 8.05 18.89
C ALA A 63 10.66 7.55 17.46
N GLY A 64 11.71 8.05 16.80
CA GLY A 64 12.15 7.57 15.49
C GLY A 64 12.54 6.08 15.47
N LEU A 65 13.17 5.58 16.54
CA LEU A 65 13.52 4.16 16.69
C LEU A 65 12.31 3.26 16.95
N CYS A 66 11.28 3.77 17.62
CA CYS A 66 10.16 2.99 18.13
C CYS A 66 8.85 3.13 17.33
N HIS A 67 8.75 4.09 16.40
CA HIS A 67 7.51 4.38 15.66
C HIS A 67 6.91 3.17 14.93
N ASP A 68 7.76 2.20 14.59
CA ASP A 68 7.44 1.06 13.74
C ASP A 68 7.33 -0.30 14.47
N LEU A 69 7.51 -0.31 15.81
CA LEU A 69 7.49 -1.53 16.63
C LEU A 69 6.19 -2.33 16.51
N GLY A 70 5.09 -1.66 16.19
CA GLY A 70 3.75 -2.19 16.08
C GLY A 70 3.39 -2.86 14.77
N HIS A 71 4.22 -2.79 13.72
CA HIS A 71 3.93 -3.48 12.47
C HIS A 71 3.77 -5.00 12.67
N GLY A 72 2.82 -5.61 11.98
CA GLY A 72 2.63 -7.06 11.96
C GLY A 72 3.26 -7.72 10.72
N PRO A 73 3.04 -9.03 10.54
CA PRO A 73 3.45 -9.78 9.36
C PRO A 73 3.08 -9.05 8.04
N TRP A 74 4.07 -8.87 7.17
CA TRP A 74 3.97 -8.12 5.91
C TRP A 74 3.53 -6.65 6.03
N SER A 75 3.85 -6.00 7.14
CA SER A 75 3.66 -4.55 7.34
C SER A 75 2.20 -4.11 7.11
N HIS A 76 1.90 -3.30 6.08
CA HIS A 76 0.56 -2.75 5.84
C HIS A 76 -0.50 -3.77 5.37
N VAL A 77 -0.10 -5.00 5.04
CA VAL A 77 -1.06 -6.10 4.82
C VAL A 77 -1.74 -6.49 6.14
N TRP A 78 -1.04 -6.35 7.27
CA TRP A 78 -1.53 -6.73 8.58
C TRP A 78 -2.69 -5.85 9.07
N ASP A 79 -2.43 -4.56 9.26
CA ASP A 79 -3.40 -3.59 9.79
C ASP A 79 -4.36 -3.07 8.70
N GLY A 80 -3.89 -2.94 7.45
CA GLY A 80 -4.72 -2.46 6.34
C GLY A 80 -5.62 -3.50 5.68
N GLN A 81 -5.41 -4.81 5.89
CA GLN A 81 -6.21 -5.87 5.25
C GLN A 81 -6.59 -7.00 6.20
N PHE A 82 -5.63 -7.70 6.81
CA PHE A 82 -5.92 -8.91 7.58
C PHE A 82 -6.73 -8.62 8.85
N ILE A 83 -6.32 -7.67 9.69
CA ILE A 83 -7.03 -7.37 10.94
C ILE A 83 -8.47 -6.85 10.70
N PRO A 84 -8.73 -5.93 9.74
CA PRO A 84 -10.10 -5.58 9.36
C PRO A 84 -10.95 -6.78 8.89
N THR A 85 -10.36 -7.74 8.16
CA THR A 85 -11.06 -8.96 7.71
C THR A 85 -11.33 -9.94 8.85
N ALA A 86 -10.36 -10.17 9.75
CA ALA A 86 -10.48 -11.13 10.84
C ALA A 86 -11.27 -10.60 12.05
N LEU A 87 -11.19 -9.29 12.32
CA LEU A 87 -11.83 -8.62 13.47
C LEU A 87 -12.73 -7.43 13.03
N PRO A 88 -13.71 -7.62 12.14
CA PRO A 88 -14.51 -6.53 11.55
C PRO A 88 -15.40 -5.78 12.55
N ARG A 89 -15.56 -6.30 13.78
CA ARG A 89 -16.37 -5.69 14.86
C ARG A 89 -15.52 -4.98 15.92
N LEU A 90 -14.24 -4.73 15.65
CA LEU A 90 -13.34 -4.07 16.61
C LEU A 90 -13.75 -2.61 16.81
N LYS A 91 -14.10 -2.22 18.04
CA LYS A 91 -14.63 -0.87 18.38
C LYS A 91 -13.68 0.29 18.04
N LYS A 92 -12.37 0.03 18.02
CA LYS A 92 -11.33 0.97 17.58
C LYS A 92 -10.48 0.22 16.55
N PRO A 93 -10.32 0.72 15.31
CA PRO A 93 -9.43 0.11 14.35
C PRO A 93 -8.03 -0.10 14.93
N TRP A 94 -7.43 -1.26 14.65
CA TRP A 94 -6.02 -1.49 14.93
C TRP A 94 -5.19 -0.75 13.89
N SER A 95 -4.13 -0.08 14.33
CA SER A 95 -3.10 0.48 13.47
C SER A 95 -1.72 0.12 13.99
N HIS A 96 -0.70 0.16 13.13
CA HIS A 96 0.68 -0.04 13.55
C HIS A 96 1.13 0.99 14.59
N GLU A 97 0.66 2.24 14.57
CA GLU A 97 1.00 3.23 15.61
C GLU A 97 0.48 2.83 17.00
N VAL A 98 -0.76 2.32 17.09
CA VAL A 98 -1.31 1.77 18.35
C VAL A 98 -0.50 0.56 18.83
N GLY A 99 -0.08 -0.30 17.88
CA GLY A 99 0.83 -1.40 18.17
C GLY A 99 2.21 -0.93 18.63
N SER A 100 2.71 0.20 18.12
CA SER A 100 4.01 0.76 18.48
C SER A 100 4.00 1.35 19.88
N GLU A 101 2.94 2.06 20.27
CA GLU A 101 2.73 2.49 21.66
C GLU A 101 2.71 1.27 22.61
N MET A 102 1.94 0.21 22.28
CA MET A 102 1.87 -1.02 23.08
C MET A 102 3.24 -1.74 23.19
N MET A 103 3.98 -1.84 22.08
CA MET A 103 5.27 -2.54 22.04
C MET A 103 6.42 -1.70 22.62
N PHE A 104 6.29 -0.38 22.65
CA PHE A 104 7.19 0.52 23.36
C PHE A 104 7.01 0.39 24.88
N ASP A 105 5.76 0.42 25.37
CA ASP A 105 5.47 0.20 26.79
C ASP A 105 6.00 -1.18 27.24
N TYR A 106 5.79 -2.22 26.44
CA TYR A 106 6.36 -3.54 26.71
C TYR A 106 7.90 -3.57 26.71
N LEU A 107 8.53 -2.86 25.77
CA LEU A 107 10.00 -2.77 25.69
C LEU A 107 10.59 -2.13 26.96
N VAL A 108 10.00 -1.03 27.42
CA VAL A 108 10.47 -0.29 28.61
C VAL A 108 10.28 -1.12 29.87
N GLU A 109 9.07 -1.68 30.08
CA GLU A 109 8.75 -2.48 31.28
C GLU A 109 9.60 -3.75 31.39
N GLU A 110 9.64 -4.58 30.35
CA GLU A 110 10.29 -5.90 30.39
C GLU A 110 11.81 -5.80 30.56
N ASN A 111 12.43 -4.77 29.96
CA ASN A 111 13.88 -4.59 29.97
C ASN A 111 14.33 -3.60 31.06
N GLN A 112 13.41 -3.12 31.90
CA GLN A 112 13.66 -2.18 33.01
C GLN A 112 14.44 -0.93 32.55
N ILE A 113 14.04 -0.37 31.41
CA ILE A 113 14.72 0.78 30.82
C ILE A 113 14.34 2.04 31.59
N ASP A 114 15.34 2.74 32.13
CA ASP A 114 15.15 3.98 32.88
C ASP A 114 14.81 5.15 31.93
N ILE A 115 13.51 5.36 31.70
CA ILE A 115 12.94 6.49 30.98
C ILE A 115 11.84 7.10 31.87
N PRO A 116 11.89 8.39 32.23
CA PRO A 116 10.84 9.05 33.01
C PRO A 116 9.45 8.88 32.37
N LEU A 117 8.40 8.75 33.19
CA LEU A 117 7.03 8.53 32.69
C LEU A 117 6.52 9.68 31.79
N GLU A 118 6.99 10.91 32.03
CA GLU A 118 6.74 12.07 31.16
C GLU A 118 7.40 11.92 29.79
N ASP A 119 8.61 11.36 29.73
CA ASP A 119 9.36 11.13 28.49
C ASP A 119 8.76 9.97 27.70
N GLN A 120 8.34 8.90 28.37
CA GLN A 120 7.57 7.82 27.75
C GLN A 120 6.27 8.34 27.09
N ARG A 121 5.58 9.29 27.74
CA ARG A 121 4.37 9.93 27.18
C ARG A 121 4.71 10.83 26.00
N PHE A 122 5.80 11.60 26.08
CA PHE A 122 6.23 12.47 24.98
C PHE A 122 6.68 11.67 23.76
N VAL A 123 7.46 10.59 23.94
CA VAL A 123 7.83 9.63 22.88
C VAL A 123 6.59 9.08 22.19
N LYS A 124 5.58 8.62 22.93
CA LYS A 124 4.32 8.12 22.33
C LYS A 124 3.53 9.21 21.60
N ALA A 125 3.54 10.45 22.09
CA ALA A 125 2.93 11.59 21.40
C ALA A 125 3.66 11.94 20.09
N LEU A 126 4.99 11.84 20.06
CA LEU A 126 5.82 12.03 18.86
C LEU A 126 5.57 10.91 17.83
N ILE A 127 5.49 9.64 18.25
CA ILE A 127 5.13 8.50 17.40
C ILE A 127 3.74 8.70 16.76
N ALA A 128 2.75 9.15 17.54
CA ALA A 128 1.42 9.44 17.03
C ALA A 128 1.36 10.71 16.14
N GLY A 129 2.36 11.60 16.22
CA GLY A 129 2.32 12.93 15.61
C GLY A 129 1.25 13.85 16.22
N ASP A 130 0.87 13.61 17.48
CA ASP A 130 -0.30 14.23 18.13
C ASP A 130 0.10 15.13 19.29
N LYS A 131 0.38 16.39 18.96
CA LYS A 131 0.73 17.46 19.90
C LYS A 131 -0.36 17.82 20.92
N SER A 132 -1.62 17.45 20.67
CA SER A 132 -2.71 17.75 21.61
C SER A 132 -2.53 17.02 22.94
N ARG A 133 -1.87 15.84 22.90
CA ARG A 133 -1.51 15.02 24.07
C ARG A 133 -0.56 15.74 25.03
N THR A 134 0.27 16.65 24.53
CA THR A 134 1.15 17.50 25.35
C THR A 134 0.51 18.84 25.70
N GLU A 135 -0.30 19.43 24.82
CA GLU A 135 -0.96 20.73 25.03
C GLU A 135 -2.03 20.70 26.14
N VAL A 136 -2.80 19.61 26.27
CA VAL A 136 -4.05 19.58 27.10
C VAL A 136 -3.90 18.83 28.43
N SER A 137 -2.80 18.09 28.67
CA SER A 137 -2.84 17.03 29.69
C SER A 137 -1.65 16.88 30.65
N PHE A 138 -0.42 16.57 30.20
CA PHE A 138 0.64 16.15 31.17
C PHE A 138 2.08 16.65 30.95
N SER A 139 2.38 17.42 29.90
CA SER A 139 3.75 17.90 29.62
C SER A 139 3.73 19.33 29.05
N PRO A 140 3.40 20.35 29.87
CA PRO A 140 3.39 21.74 29.43
C PRO A 140 4.82 22.23 29.11
N GLY A 141 5.02 22.79 27.92
CA GLY A 141 6.31 23.33 27.47
C GLY A 141 7.00 22.54 26.36
N GLU A 142 6.42 21.41 25.92
CA GLU A 142 6.92 20.69 24.74
C GLU A 142 6.76 21.52 23.46
N LYS A 143 7.73 21.39 22.56
CA LYS A 143 7.94 22.32 21.45
C LYS A 143 7.20 21.84 20.20
N PRO A 144 6.21 22.57 19.64
CA PRO A 144 5.34 22.06 18.57
C PRO A 144 6.05 21.55 17.31
N PHE A 145 7.17 22.18 16.93
CA PHE A 145 7.95 21.78 15.76
C PHE A 145 8.63 20.40 15.88
N LEU A 146 8.80 19.85 17.10
CA LEU A 146 9.39 18.51 17.28
C LEU A 146 8.47 17.41 16.73
N PHE A 147 7.15 17.63 16.73
CA PHE A 147 6.16 16.75 16.12
C PHE A 147 6.25 16.70 14.59
N GLU A 148 6.97 17.63 13.97
CA GLU A 148 7.21 17.65 12.52
C GLU A 148 8.46 16.83 12.12
N ILE A 149 9.19 16.25 13.08
CA ILE A 149 10.40 15.46 12.81
C ILE A 149 10.06 14.00 12.47
N VAL A 150 9.32 13.30 13.34
CA VAL A 150 9.07 11.85 13.21
C VAL A 150 7.79 11.53 12.44
N ALA A 151 6.68 12.23 12.74
CA ALA A 151 5.37 11.95 12.16
C ALA A 151 4.62 13.26 11.85
N ASN A 152 5.00 13.91 10.75
CA ASN A 152 4.56 15.25 10.41
C ASN A 152 3.13 15.24 9.84
N LYS A 153 2.13 15.43 10.71
CA LYS A 153 0.71 15.47 10.29
C LYS A 153 0.31 16.76 9.54
N ARG A 154 1.17 17.80 9.48
CA ARG A 154 0.90 19.03 8.71
C ARG A 154 1.05 18.81 7.21
N ASN A 155 2.22 18.35 6.76
CA ASN A 155 2.52 18.22 5.33
C ASN A 155 3.18 16.88 4.95
N GLY A 156 3.39 15.98 5.92
CA GLY A 156 3.98 14.68 5.71
C GLY A 156 5.49 14.68 5.54
N LEU A 157 6.18 15.83 5.50
CA LEU A 157 7.65 15.86 5.38
C LEU A 157 8.31 15.57 6.72
N ASP A 158 8.63 14.30 6.96
CA ASP A 158 9.26 13.76 8.16
C ASP A 158 10.38 12.77 7.83
N VAL A 159 11.17 12.42 8.85
CA VAL A 159 12.36 11.57 8.70
C VAL A 159 12.05 10.10 8.42
N ASP A 160 10.83 9.63 8.74
CA ASP A 160 10.27 8.36 8.26
C ASP A 160 10.33 8.30 6.73
N LYS A 161 9.67 9.25 6.07
CA LYS A 161 9.62 9.33 4.61
C LYS A 161 10.99 9.57 4.00
N PHE A 162 11.84 10.38 4.64
CA PHE A 162 13.20 10.57 4.16
C PHE A 162 14.00 9.26 4.15
N ASP A 163 13.88 8.42 5.19
CA ASP A 163 14.54 7.11 5.19
C ASP A 163 13.94 6.17 4.13
N TYR A 164 12.64 5.88 4.17
CA TYR A 164 12.09 4.84 3.28
C TYR A 164 12.14 5.24 1.82
N ILE A 165 11.91 6.51 1.46
CA ILE A 165 11.99 6.93 0.04
C ILE A 165 13.41 6.67 -0.49
N TYR A 166 14.44 6.91 0.32
CA TYR A 166 15.82 6.69 -0.08
C TYR A 166 16.20 5.20 -0.07
N ARG A 167 15.81 4.48 0.98
CA ARG A 167 16.06 3.04 1.17
C ARG A 167 15.37 2.21 0.10
N ASP A 168 14.07 2.41 -0.08
CA ASP A 168 13.25 1.64 -0.99
C ASP A 168 13.69 1.91 -2.42
N SER A 169 13.90 3.18 -2.81
CA SER A 169 14.40 3.49 -4.16
C SER A 169 15.71 2.75 -4.44
N ARG A 170 16.67 2.78 -3.52
CA ARG A 170 17.93 2.03 -3.63
C ARG A 170 17.71 0.51 -3.73
N MET A 171 16.81 -0.06 -2.93
CA MET A 171 16.55 -1.51 -2.91
C MET A 171 15.74 -1.98 -4.12
N MET A 172 15.01 -1.08 -4.78
CA MET A 172 14.23 -1.34 -5.99
C MET A 172 14.98 -0.98 -7.29
N GLY A 173 16.17 -0.35 -7.20
CA GLY A 173 16.97 0.10 -8.34
C GLY A 173 16.46 1.39 -8.99
N GLU A 174 15.63 2.15 -8.28
CA GLU A 174 15.11 3.44 -8.70
C GLU A 174 16.15 4.55 -8.42
N PRO A 175 16.58 5.34 -9.44
CA PRO A 175 17.51 6.45 -9.23
C PRO A 175 16.94 7.55 -8.33
N ILE A 176 17.78 8.04 -7.42
CA ILE A 176 17.47 9.16 -6.54
C ILE A 176 18.25 10.38 -7.04
N HIS A 177 17.55 11.48 -7.31
CA HIS A 177 18.14 12.69 -7.89
C HIS A 177 18.34 13.84 -6.90
N PHE A 178 17.88 13.68 -5.65
CA PHE A 178 18.03 14.65 -4.57
C PHE A 178 18.98 14.18 -3.46
N ALA A 179 19.55 15.14 -2.73
CA ALA A 179 20.44 14.89 -1.57
C ALA A 179 19.74 15.28 -0.26
N LEU A 180 19.33 14.29 0.54
CA LEU A 180 18.63 14.51 1.82
C LEU A 180 19.43 15.38 2.81
N GLU A 181 20.76 15.22 2.85
CA GLU A 181 21.65 16.02 3.71
C GLU A 181 21.49 17.53 3.48
N ARG A 182 21.16 17.95 2.25
CA ARG A 182 20.89 19.36 1.92
C ARG A 182 19.59 19.85 2.55
N ILE A 183 18.52 19.05 2.46
CA ILE A 183 17.19 19.35 3.01
C ILE A 183 17.23 19.43 4.53
N LEU A 184 17.95 18.50 5.17
CA LEU A 184 18.20 18.59 6.61
C LEU A 184 18.94 19.89 6.92
N LYS A 185 20.12 20.14 6.32
CA LYS A 185 20.93 21.36 6.57
C LYS A 185 20.20 22.69 6.32
N SER A 186 19.18 22.73 5.45
CA SER A 186 18.36 23.93 5.21
C SER A 186 17.16 24.06 6.15
N ALA A 187 16.78 23.02 6.91
CA ALA A 187 15.70 23.11 7.89
C ALA A 187 15.99 24.17 8.98
N ARG A 188 15.00 25.02 9.27
CA ARG A 188 14.99 26.03 10.34
C ARG A 188 13.63 26.00 11.04
N VAL A 189 13.54 26.53 12.25
CA VAL A 189 12.25 26.77 12.91
C VAL A 189 11.90 28.25 12.84
N ARG A 190 10.72 28.59 12.30
CA ARG A 190 10.10 29.92 12.43
C ARG A 190 8.62 29.71 12.74
N GLU A 191 8.01 30.61 13.51
CA GLU A 191 6.58 30.52 13.90
C GLU A 191 6.19 29.15 14.53
N ASN A 192 7.11 28.52 15.29
CA ASN A 192 6.98 27.17 15.85
C ASN A 192 6.75 26.03 14.83
N GLN A 193 7.18 26.22 13.58
CA GLN A 193 7.13 25.23 12.51
C GLN A 193 8.49 25.08 11.81
N ILE A 194 8.76 23.91 11.26
CA ILE A 194 9.91 23.68 10.37
C ILE A 194 9.64 24.35 9.01
N CYS A 195 10.57 25.20 8.58
CA CYS A 195 10.66 25.75 7.23
C CYS A 195 12.03 25.52 6.58
N TYR A 196 12.08 25.53 5.25
CA TYR A 196 13.26 25.22 4.44
C TYR A 196 13.71 26.44 3.60
N ASP A 197 14.91 26.42 3.00
CA ASP A 197 15.30 27.46 2.03
C ASP A 197 14.40 27.33 0.77
N ILE A 198 13.83 28.43 0.28
CA ILE A 198 12.99 28.45 -0.93
C ILE A 198 13.66 27.81 -2.15
N LYS A 199 15.00 27.82 -2.22
CA LYS A 199 15.78 27.14 -3.27
C LYS A 199 15.59 25.62 -3.30
N ASP A 200 15.13 25.04 -2.19
CA ASP A 200 14.89 23.61 -2.05
C ASP A 200 13.45 23.20 -2.38
N ALA A 201 12.56 24.14 -2.75
CA ALA A 201 11.16 23.85 -3.08
C ALA A 201 11.01 22.78 -4.18
N ASN A 202 11.80 22.87 -5.27
CA ASN A 202 11.79 21.85 -6.32
C ASN A 202 12.29 20.48 -5.80
N THR A 203 13.27 20.46 -4.89
CA THR A 203 13.80 19.23 -4.28
C THR A 203 12.77 18.59 -3.33
N LEU A 204 12.01 19.39 -2.58
CA LEU A 204 10.88 18.88 -1.77
C LEU A 204 9.76 18.32 -2.67
N TYR A 205 9.47 18.96 -3.80
CA TYR A 205 8.57 18.39 -4.80
C TYR A 205 9.09 17.06 -5.35
N GLU A 206 10.39 16.94 -5.67
CA GLU A 206 11.01 15.69 -6.12
C GLU A 206 10.88 14.57 -5.10
N ILE A 207 10.98 14.84 -3.79
CA ILE A 207 10.73 13.87 -2.73
C ILE A 207 9.27 13.38 -2.80
N CYS A 208 8.30 14.28 -2.87
CA CYS A 208 6.88 13.93 -2.97
C CYS A 208 6.53 13.18 -4.27
N ALA A 209 7.12 13.57 -5.40
CA ALA A 209 6.98 12.90 -6.69
C ALA A 209 7.61 11.50 -6.68
N THR A 210 8.77 11.34 -6.03
CA THR A 210 9.43 10.03 -5.85
C THR A 210 8.57 9.13 -4.96
N ARG A 211 7.98 9.65 -3.87
CA ARG A 211 7.00 8.90 -3.07
C ARG A 211 5.81 8.44 -3.92
N PHE A 212 5.21 9.33 -4.71
CA PHE A 212 4.12 8.95 -5.63
C PHE A 212 4.54 7.83 -6.60
N LYS A 213 5.74 7.96 -7.19
CA LYS A 213 6.32 6.94 -8.09
C LYS A 213 6.51 5.59 -7.37
N LEU A 214 7.04 5.58 -6.15
CA LEU A 214 7.24 4.38 -5.34
C LEU A 214 5.90 3.67 -5.05
N HIS A 215 4.90 4.44 -4.61
CA HIS A 215 3.54 3.92 -4.42
C HIS A 215 2.99 3.33 -5.73
N LYS A 216 3.08 4.07 -6.85
CA LYS A 216 2.47 3.71 -8.13
C LYS A 216 3.09 2.47 -8.77
N LEU A 217 4.41 2.38 -8.78
CA LEU A 217 5.15 1.35 -9.52
C LEU A 217 5.41 0.10 -8.68
N PHE A 218 5.71 0.26 -7.38
CA PHE A 218 6.19 -0.82 -6.53
C PHE A 218 5.15 -1.26 -5.51
N TYR A 219 4.75 -0.38 -4.57
CA TYR A 219 3.87 -0.78 -3.47
C TYR A 219 2.48 -1.21 -3.97
N ASN A 220 1.98 -0.57 -5.04
CA ASN A 220 0.71 -0.92 -5.70
C ASN A 220 0.89 -1.79 -6.96
N HIS A 221 2.01 -2.49 -7.11
CA HIS A 221 2.20 -3.38 -8.24
C HIS A 221 1.15 -4.50 -8.24
N LYS A 222 0.44 -4.67 -9.37
CA LYS A 222 -0.68 -5.62 -9.50
C LYS A 222 -0.36 -7.07 -9.09
N VAL A 223 0.87 -7.53 -9.32
CA VAL A 223 1.28 -8.88 -8.91
C VAL A 223 1.60 -8.96 -7.41
N ALA A 224 2.08 -7.88 -6.79
CA ALA A 224 2.27 -7.84 -5.34
C ALA A 224 0.90 -7.87 -4.65
N ARG A 225 -0.03 -6.99 -5.03
CA ARG A 225 -1.43 -6.98 -4.55
C ARG A 225 -2.15 -8.32 -4.67
N ALA A 226 -1.98 -9.02 -5.80
CA ALA A 226 -2.51 -10.38 -5.97
C ALA A 226 -1.98 -11.36 -4.91
N ILE A 227 -0.71 -11.24 -4.51
CA ILE A 227 -0.10 -12.07 -3.45
C ILE A 227 -0.58 -11.63 -2.07
N GLU A 228 -0.75 -10.32 -1.82
CA GLU A 228 -1.33 -9.83 -0.56
C GLU A 228 -2.72 -10.42 -0.32
N TYR A 229 -3.59 -10.42 -1.34
CA TYR A 229 -4.91 -11.06 -1.25
C TYR A 229 -4.83 -12.56 -0.98
N MET A 230 -3.88 -13.27 -1.60
CA MET A 230 -3.67 -14.70 -1.32
C MET A 230 -3.13 -14.93 0.11
N ILE A 231 -2.29 -14.05 0.64
CA ILE A 231 -1.83 -14.14 2.03
C ILE A 231 -2.98 -13.85 3.00
N VAL A 232 -3.80 -12.82 2.74
CA VAL A 232 -4.98 -12.52 3.57
C VAL A 232 -5.95 -13.70 3.56
N ASP A 233 -6.28 -14.25 2.39
CA ASP A 233 -7.14 -15.44 2.29
C ASP A 233 -6.54 -16.65 3.04
N ALA A 234 -5.23 -16.90 2.93
CA ALA A 234 -4.55 -17.98 3.64
C ALA A 234 -4.54 -17.79 5.18
N LEU A 235 -4.31 -16.55 5.65
CA LEU A 235 -4.40 -16.23 7.08
C LEU A 235 -5.84 -16.33 7.58
N THR A 236 -6.83 -15.92 6.79
CA THR A 236 -8.26 -16.04 7.13
C THR A 236 -8.70 -17.51 7.23
N ALA A 237 -8.23 -18.37 6.31
CA ALA A 237 -8.44 -19.82 6.41
C ALA A 237 -7.75 -20.44 7.64
N ALA A 238 -6.60 -19.90 8.06
CA ALA A 238 -5.87 -20.36 9.25
C ALA A 238 -6.41 -19.80 10.59
N GLU A 239 -7.12 -18.67 10.57
CA GLU A 239 -7.56 -17.93 11.76
C GLU A 239 -8.39 -18.76 12.75
N PRO A 240 -9.39 -19.59 12.34
CA PRO A 240 -10.22 -20.36 13.27
C PRO A 240 -9.39 -21.29 14.18
N GLN A 241 -8.30 -21.84 13.64
CA GLN A 241 -7.43 -22.79 14.33
C GLN A 241 -6.24 -22.11 15.03
N MET A 242 -5.63 -21.10 14.41
CA MET A 242 -4.39 -20.50 14.91
C MET A 242 -4.58 -19.23 15.75
N LYS A 243 -5.79 -18.64 15.77
CA LYS A 243 -6.12 -17.42 16.54
C LYS A 243 -5.05 -16.33 16.36
N ILE A 244 -4.76 -16.00 15.11
CA ILE A 244 -3.64 -15.15 14.71
C ILE A 244 -3.98 -13.69 15.03
N ALA A 245 -5.20 -13.26 14.70
CA ALA A 245 -5.67 -11.90 14.92
C ALA A 245 -5.81 -11.53 16.41
N GLU A 246 -6.27 -12.47 17.26
CA GLU A 246 -6.40 -12.26 18.72
C GLU A 246 -5.06 -11.93 19.41
N ARG A 247 -3.92 -12.19 18.77
CA ARG A 247 -2.58 -11.90 19.32
C ARG A 247 -2.30 -10.41 19.46
N ILE A 248 -3.03 -9.51 18.78
CA ILE A 248 -2.89 -8.05 18.97
C ILE A 248 -3.25 -7.61 20.40
N PHE A 249 -4.05 -8.40 21.12
CA PHE A 249 -4.46 -8.10 22.51
C PHE A 249 -3.46 -8.60 23.56
N ASN A 250 -2.37 -9.24 23.14
CA ASN A 250 -1.36 -9.79 24.05
C ASN A 250 0.05 -9.50 23.52
N ARG A 251 0.73 -8.53 24.14
CA ARG A 251 2.05 -8.03 23.75
C ARG A 251 3.15 -9.12 23.69
N GLU A 252 3.09 -10.11 24.57
CA GLU A 252 4.01 -11.26 24.58
C GLU A 252 3.82 -12.15 23.35
N ARG A 253 2.58 -12.44 22.97
CA ARG A 253 2.25 -13.19 21.74
C ARG A 253 2.54 -12.38 20.48
N TYR A 254 2.30 -11.07 20.51
CA TYR A 254 2.59 -10.17 19.40
C TYR A 254 4.10 -10.05 19.11
N LEU A 255 4.94 -10.14 20.15
CA LEU A 255 6.41 -10.15 20.02
C LEU A 255 6.92 -11.26 19.07
N PHE A 256 6.25 -12.41 19.03
CA PHE A 256 6.61 -13.56 18.17
C PHE A 256 5.80 -13.63 16.87
N LEU A 257 4.98 -12.62 16.56
CA LEU A 257 4.16 -12.60 15.36
C LEU A 257 4.87 -11.83 14.24
N THR A 258 5.57 -12.56 13.35
CA THR A 258 6.33 -11.98 12.22
C THR A 258 6.02 -12.72 10.91
N ASP A 259 6.71 -12.40 9.81
CA ASP A 259 6.46 -13.00 8.48
C ASP A 259 6.64 -14.54 8.47
N ASP A 260 7.30 -15.09 9.51
CA ASP A 260 7.49 -16.51 9.74
C ASP A 260 6.18 -17.30 9.91
N ILE A 261 5.06 -16.63 10.23
CA ILE A 261 3.72 -17.24 10.34
C ILE A 261 3.33 -18.05 9.09
N LEU A 262 3.80 -17.65 7.90
CA LEU A 262 3.61 -18.41 6.66
C LEU A 262 4.25 -19.80 6.74
N THR A 263 5.46 -19.86 7.29
CA THR A 263 6.24 -21.09 7.47
C THR A 263 5.61 -21.96 8.56
N GLN A 264 5.03 -21.35 9.61
CA GLN A 264 4.25 -22.09 10.63
C GLN A 264 3.02 -22.78 10.02
N ILE A 265 2.32 -22.12 9.10
CA ILE A 265 1.18 -22.72 8.38
C ILE A 265 1.66 -23.81 7.41
N GLU A 266 2.66 -23.53 6.58
CA GLU A 266 3.22 -24.48 5.59
C GLU A 266 3.77 -25.76 6.21
N SER A 267 4.42 -25.66 7.38
CA SER A 267 5.05 -26.81 8.07
C SER A 267 4.08 -27.60 8.95
N SER A 268 2.88 -27.08 9.22
CA SER A 268 1.88 -27.77 10.02
C SER A 268 1.28 -28.97 9.27
N THR A 269 1.10 -30.09 9.97
CA THR A 269 0.38 -31.29 9.48
C THR A 269 -1.10 -31.31 9.86
N THR A 270 -1.60 -30.27 10.53
CA THR A 270 -2.99 -30.15 11.00
C THR A 270 -3.97 -30.12 9.82
N PRO A 271 -4.98 -31.02 9.72
CA PRO A 271 -5.93 -31.05 8.61
C PRO A 271 -6.68 -29.73 8.40
N GLU A 272 -7.03 -29.04 9.48
CA GLU A 272 -7.76 -27.78 9.51
C GLU A 272 -7.01 -26.62 8.82
N LEU A 273 -5.71 -26.78 8.55
CA LEU A 273 -4.89 -25.79 7.83
C LEU A 273 -4.62 -26.17 6.35
N GLU A 274 -5.27 -27.20 5.81
CA GLU A 274 -5.02 -27.67 4.43
C GLU A 274 -5.39 -26.62 3.38
N GLU A 275 -6.49 -25.89 3.56
CA GLU A 275 -6.88 -24.79 2.66
C GLU A 275 -5.82 -23.68 2.63
N ALA A 276 -5.38 -23.24 3.82
CA ALA A 276 -4.33 -22.23 3.96
C ALA A 276 -3.02 -22.70 3.31
N ARG A 277 -2.58 -23.95 3.55
CA ARG A 277 -1.42 -24.57 2.88
C ARG A 277 -1.59 -24.58 1.36
N GLY A 278 -2.78 -24.92 0.86
CA GLY A 278 -3.08 -24.94 -0.57
C GLY A 278 -2.93 -23.57 -1.24
N ILE A 279 -3.41 -22.50 -0.58
CA ILE A 279 -3.25 -21.12 -1.08
C ILE A 279 -1.76 -20.71 -1.07
N ILE A 280 -1.02 -21.02 0.00
CA ILE A 280 0.40 -20.69 0.07
C ILE A 280 1.21 -21.47 -0.98
N TRP A 281 0.89 -22.75 -1.21
CA TRP A 281 1.49 -23.55 -2.28
C TRP A 281 1.29 -22.93 -3.67
N ARG A 282 0.12 -22.32 -3.93
CA ARG A 282 -0.11 -21.53 -5.16
C ARG A 282 0.77 -20.30 -5.24
N ILE A 283 1.05 -19.60 -4.12
CA ILE A 283 2.04 -18.51 -4.08
C ILE A 283 3.43 -19.03 -4.45
N ARG A 284 3.88 -20.12 -3.81
CA ARG A 284 5.20 -20.76 -4.06
C ARG A 284 5.37 -21.22 -5.51
N THR A 285 4.33 -21.80 -6.11
CA THR A 285 4.34 -22.31 -7.49
C THR A 285 3.95 -21.25 -8.53
N ARG A 286 3.74 -20.00 -8.11
CA ARG A 286 3.37 -18.84 -8.94
C ARG A 286 2.01 -18.96 -9.66
N ASP A 287 1.11 -19.81 -9.15
CA ASP A 287 -0.28 -19.92 -9.59
C ASP A 287 -1.16 -18.83 -8.96
N LEU A 288 -0.74 -17.58 -9.15
CA LEU A 288 -1.34 -16.42 -8.49
C LEU A 288 -2.73 -16.06 -9.03
N TYR A 289 -3.50 -15.34 -8.21
CA TYR A 289 -4.68 -14.60 -8.65
C TYR A 289 -4.34 -13.70 -9.84
N LYS A 290 -5.26 -13.57 -10.79
CA LYS A 290 -5.00 -12.91 -12.07
C LYS A 290 -5.66 -11.56 -12.10
N CYS A 291 -4.88 -10.51 -12.32
CA CYS A 291 -5.38 -9.17 -12.64
C CYS A 291 -6.03 -9.24 -14.03
N VAL A 292 -7.37 -9.16 -14.04
CA VAL A 292 -8.25 -9.21 -15.21
C VAL A 292 -8.26 -7.88 -15.94
N ASP A 293 -8.23 -6.78 -15.17
CA ASP A 293 -8.25 -5.43 -15.70
C ASP A 293 -7.51 -4.42 -14.82
N TYR A 294 -7.08 -3.31 -15.44
CA TYR A 294 -6.30 -2.24 -14.82
C TYR A 294 -6.62 -0.93 -15.52
N LYS A 295 -7.08 0.08 -14.78
CA LYS A 295 -7.33 1.44 -15.28
C LYS A 295 -6.85 2.49 -14.28
N ASN A 296 -6.23 3.54 -14.81
CA ASN A 296 -6.02 4.80 -14.08
C ASN A 296 -7.21 5.71 -14.41
N ILE A 297 -7.84 6.27 -13.40
CA ILE A 297 -8.95 7.21 -13.51
C ILE A 297 -8.43 8.58 -13.06
N GLU A 298 -8.57 9.57 -13.94
CA GLU A 298 -8.10 10.94 -13.71
C GLU A 298 -8.85 11.59 -12.53
N TRP A 299 -8.15 12.41 -11.74
CA TRP A 299 -8.71 12.99 -10.52
C TRP A 299 -9.82 14.02 -10.76
N ASN A 300 -9.87 14.65 -11.93
CA ASN A 300 -11.00 15.51 -12.31
C ASN A 300 -12.20 14.73 -12.83
N ASN A 301 -12.05 13.47 -13.22
CA ASN A 301 -13.12 12.70 -13.85
C ASN A 301 -14.23 12.35 -12.84
N PRO A 302 -15.50 12.77 -13.04
CA PRO A 302 -16.58 12.54 -12.07
C PRO A 302 -16.83 11.07 -11.73
N ILE A 303 -16.54 10.15 -12.68
CA ILE A 303 -16.76 8.71 -12.52
C ILE A 303 -16.06 8.14 -11.28
N ARG A 304 -14.93 8.74 -10.87
CA ARG A 304 -14.13 8.33 -9.70
C ARG A 304 -14.95 8.28 -8.41
N LEU A 305 -15.95 9.15 -8.28
CA LEU A 305 -16.76 9.30 -7.07
C LEU A 305 -17.76 8.15 -6.89
N ARG A 306 -18.15 7.48 -7.98
CA ARG A 306 -19.15 6.40 -7.99
C ARG A 306 -18.56 4.99 -8.16
N LEU A 307 -17.23 4.86 -8.31
CA LEU A 307 -16.58 3.57 -8.57
C LEU A 307 -16.89 2.52 -7.50
N HIS A 308 -16.77 2.89 -6.22
CA HIS A 308 -17.03 1.96 -5.09
C HIS A 308 -18.49 1.53 -4.98
N GLU A 309 -19.44 2.36 -5.42
CA GLU A 309 -20.88 2.06 -5.38
C GLU A 309 -21.29 1.12 -6.52
N HIS A 310 -20.70 1.28 -7.71
CA HIS A 310 -21.15 0.62 -8.93
C HIS A 310 -20.27 -0.55 -9.36
N ILE A 311 -18.96 -0.50 -9.09
CA ILE A 311 -18.00 -1.54 -9.46
C ILE A 311 -17.73 -2.40 -8.23
N THR A 312 -18.63 -3.35 -7.99
CA THR A 312 -18.53 -4.32 -6.90
C THR A 312 -18.34 -5.73 -7.45
N GLU A 313 -17.80 -6.65 -6.64
CA GLU A 313 -17.67 -8.06 -7.01
C GLU A 313 -19.03 -8.66 -7.43
N GLN A 314 -20.11 -8.32 -6.72
CA GLN A 314 -21.48 -8.74 -7.03
C GLN A 314 -21.95 -8.19 -8.39
N ALA A 315 -21.82 -6.87 -8.63
CA ALA A 315 -22.24 -6.25 -9.88
C ALA A 315 -21.49 -6.83 -11.10
N ILE A 316 -20.20 -7.15 -10.93
CA ILE A 316 -19.39 -7.78 -11.99
C ILE A 316 -19.90 -9.19 -12.31
N VAL A 317 -20.29 -9.98 -11.31
CA VAL A 317 -20.82 -11.34 -11.50
C VAL A 317 -22.21 -11.32 -12.14
N ASP A 318 -23.09 -10.42 -11.69
CA ASP A 318 -24.46 -10.30 -12.23
C ASP A 318 -24.49 -9.78 -13.67
N ALA A 319 -23.52 -8.93 -14.04
CA ALA A 319 -23.39 -8.37 -15.38
C ALA A 319 -22.79 -9.33 -16.42
N ILE A 320 -22.39 -10.56 -16.06
CA ILE A 320 -21.84 -11.53 -17.01
C ILE A 320 -22.93 -11.96 -18.01
N PRO A 321 -22.77 -11.72 -19.33
CA PRO A 321 -23.81 -12.02 -20.30
C PRO A 321 -24.21 -13.51 -20.31
N SER A 322 -25.51 -13.78 -20.23
CA SER A 322 -26.08 -15.13 -20.20
C SER A 322 -25.76 -15.95 -21.46
N THR A 323 -25.57 -15.29 -22.61
CA THR A 323 -25.12 -15.89 -23.87
C THR A 323 -23.68 -16.43 -23.80
N LEU A 324 -22.80 -15.77 -23.04
CA LEU A 324 -21.45 -16.25 -22.80
C LEU A 324 -21.45 -17.45 -21.86
N LEU A 325 -22.29 -17.42 -20.82
CA LEU A 325 -22.45 -18.56 -19.90
C LEU A 325 -23.00 -19.83 -20.57
N GLN A 326 -23.70 -19.71 -21.70
CA GLN A 326 -24.18 -20.86 -22.50
C GLN A 326 -23.11 -21.43 -23.44
N SER A 327 -22.13 -20.62 -23.86
CA SER A 327 -21.06 -21.01 -24.80
C SER A 327 -19.73 -21.32 -24.12
N TYR A 328 -19.62 -21.06 -22.81
CA TYR A 328 -18.41 -21.25 -22.02
C TYR A 328 -18.12 -22.75 -21.79
N PRO A 329 -16.85 -23.22 -21.95
CA PRO A 329 -16.51 -24.65 -21.95
C PRO A 329 -16.53 -25.32 -20.56
N HIS A 330 -16.86 -24.61 -19.49
CA HIS A 330 -17.00 -25.16 -18.14
C HIS A 330 -18.42 -25.00 -17.63
N THR A 331 -18.93 -26.02 -16.94
CA THR A 331 -20.29 -26.04 -16.36
C THR A 331 -20.45 -25.15 -15.13
N GLU A 332 -19.34 -24.71 -14.54
CA GLU A 332 -19.31 -23.84 -13.36
C GLU A 332 -19.34 -22.36 -13.74
N ARG A 333 -19.96 -21.55 -12.90
CA ARG A 333 -20.00 -20.07 -13.03
C ARG A 333 -19.14 -19.45 -11.92
N PRO A 334 -18.52 -18.28 -12.16
CA PRO A 334 -17.85 -17.54 -11.08
C PRO A 334 -18.86 -17.10 -10.03
N THR A 335 -18.45 -17.15 -8.75
CA THR A 335 -19.18 -16.53 -7.64
C THR A 335 -18.57 -15.18 -7.28
N VAL A 336 -19.18 -14.48 -6.31
CA VAL A 336 -18.61 -13.26 -5.73
C VAL A 336 -17.20 -13.51 -5.17
N ASP A 337 -16.99 -14.67 -4.54
CA ASP A 337 -15.70 -15.07 -3.96
C ASP A 337 -14.61 -15.30 -5.01
N ASP A 338 -14.96 -15.61 -6.26
CA ASP A 338 -14.00 -15.74 -7.37
C ASP A 338 -13.48 -14.39 -7.90
N VAL A 339 -14.10 -13.27 -7.51
CA VAL A 339 -13.80 -11.92 -7.99
C VAL A 339 -13.20 -11.08 -6.86
N ARG A 340 -12.37 -10.10 -7.22
CA ARG A 340 -11.90 -9.08 -6.27
C ARG A 340 -11.76 -7.73 -6.97
N VAL A 341 -12.41 -6.71 -6.41
CA VAL A 341 -12.25 -5.32 -6.83
C VAL A 341 -11.25 -4.61 -5.91
N ASP A 342 -10.36 -3.83 -6.51
CA ASP A 342 -9.31 -3.08 -5.83
C ASP A 342 -9.28 -1.66 -6.39
N ILE A 343 -9.91 -0.73 -5.68
CA ILE A 343 -9.92 0.70 -5.97
C ILE A 343 -9.02 1.38 -4.92
N SER A 344 -7.98 2.08 -5.38
CA SER A 344 -6.97 2.70 -4.51
C SER A 344 -6.60 4.10 -4.99
N THR A 345 -6.70 5.11 -4.12
CA THR A 345 -6.24 6.47 -4.42
C THR A 345 -4.71 6.56 -4.30
N MET A 346 -4.03 6.91 -5.39
CA MET A 346 -2.60 7.24 -5.40
C MET A 346 -2.44 8.76 -5.27
N HIS A 347 -1.50 9.23 -4.46
CA HIS A 347 -1.32 10.67 -4.21
C HIS A 347 0.09 11.04 -3.76
N PHE A 348 0.47 12.31 -3.92
CA PHE A 348 1.82 12.84 -3.64
C PHE A 348 2.16 13.01 -2.14
N GLY A 349 1.22 12.70 -1.25
CA GLY A 349 1.38 12.78 0.21
C GLY A 349 0.17 13.40 0.92
N MET A 350 -0.56 14.30 0.25
CA MET A 350 -1.62 15.11 0.86
C MET A 350 -2.98 15.01 0.15
N LYS A 351 -3.44 13.78 -0.12
CA LYS A 351 -4.59 13.49 -1.01
C LYS A 351 -4.54 14.34 -2.29
N GLU A 352 -5.59 15.09 -2.63
CA GLU A 352 -5.67 15.95 -3.81
C GLU A 352 -4.78 17.20 -3.78
N LYS A 353 -4.30 17.59 -2.60
CA LYS A 353 -3.61 18.87 -2.38
C LYS A 353 -2.15 18.78 -2.80
N ASN A 354 -1.60 19.89 -3.29
CA ASN A 354 -0.17 20.04 -3.49
C ASN A 354 0.54 19.92 -2.14
N PRO A 355 1.48 18.98 -1.95
CA PRO A 355 2.18 18.84 -0.68
C PRO A 355 2.99 20.09 -0.28
N LEU A 356 3.38 20.94 -1.24
CA LEU A 356 4.13 22.16 -0.96
C LEU A 356 3.29 23.33 -0.40
N ASP A 357 1.96 23.33 -0.58
CA ASP A 357 1.11 24.45 -0.13
C ASP A 357 1.17 24.65 1.40
N GLN A 358 1.36 23.54 2.13
CA GLN A 358 1.51 23.52 3.58
C GLN A 358 2.97 23.51 4.06
N VAL A 359 3.93 23.70 3.15
CA VAL A 359 5.34 23.91 3.48
C VAL A 359 5.61 25.40 3.62
N LYS A 360 6.45 25.74 4.61
CA LYS A 360 6.92 27.10 4.83
C LYS A 360 8.38 27.21 4.37
N PHE A 361 8.74 28.35 3.83
CA PHE A 361 10.04 28.63 3.24
C PHE A 361 10.59 29.98 3.69
N TYR A 362 11.89 30.05 3.99
CA TYR A 362 12.63 31.31 4.12
C TYR A 362 13.49 31.56 2.89
N SER A 363 14.13 32.73 2.81
CA SER A 363 15.14 33.01 1.80
C SER A 363 16.44 33.49 2.42
N LYS A 364 17.57 33.36 1.74
CA LYS A 364 18.86 33.92 2.22
C LYS A 364 18.78 35.42 2.55
N SER A 365 17.92 36.18 1.85
CA SER A 365 17.73 37.62 2.07
C SER A 365 16.83 37.96 3.26
N LYS A 366 16.00 37.00 3.69
CA LYS A 366 15.05 37.09 4.81
C LYS A 366 15.07 35.75 5.57
N PRO A 367 16.11 35.46 6.38
CA PRO A 367 16.25 34.17 7.07
C PRO A 367 15.31 34.02 8.28
N ASP A 368 14.74 35.13 8.75
CA ASP A 368 13.90 35.18 9.96
C ASP A 368 12.40 35.31 9.66
N GLU A 369 12.04 35.41 8.38
CA GLU A 369 10.66 35.39 7.89
C GLU A 369 10.42 34.08 7.12
N CYS A 370 9.29 33.41 7.35
CA CYS A 370 8.87 32.26 6.56
C CYS A 370 7.51 32.50 5.87
N ALA A 371 7.42 32.16 4.59
CA ALA A 371 6.24 32.31 3.75
C ALA A 371 5.87 30.98 3.07
N SER A 372 4.66 30.87 2.50
CA SER A 372 4.33 29.77 1.60
C SER A 372 4.81 30.12 0.19
N ALA A 373 5.31 29.13 -0.57
CA ALA A 373 5.75 29.35 -1.95
C ALA A 373 4.54 29.47 -2.90
N GLY A 374 4.56 30.48 -3.77
CA GLY A 374 3.50 30.77 -4.73
C GLY A 374 3.82 30.36 -6.18
N PRO A 375 2.89 30.60 -7.11
CA PRO A 375 3.12 30.38 -8.53
C PRO A 375 4.33 31.18 -9.04
N GLY A 376 5.32 30.49 -9.61
CA GLY A 376 6.57 31.08 -10.10
C GLY A 376 7.77 30.94 -9.14
N ASP A 377 7.56 30.59 -7.87
CA ASP A 377 8.65 30.30 -6.92
C ASP A 377 9.24 28.88 -7.15
N TYR A 378 8.46 27.99 -7.76
CA TYR A 378 8.83 26.63 -8.15
C TYR A 378 8.32 26.28 -9.55
N SER A 379 8.65 25.07 -10.02
CA SER A 379 8.37 24.59 -11.38
C SER A 379 6.91 24.77 -11.84
N CYS A 380 6.73 25.46 -12.98
CA CYS A 380 5.43 25.61 -13.64
C CYS A 380 4.98 24.37 -14.45
N VAL A 381 5.77 23.30 -14.51
CA VAL A 381 5.44 22.05 -15.24
C VAL A 381 4.99 20.92 -14.32
N MET A 382 4.63 21.22 -13.07
CA MET A 382 4.01 20.28 -12.14
C MET A 382 2.59 19.90 -12.60
N PRO A 383 2.07 18.71 -12.23
CA PRO A 383 0.72 18.30 -12.60
C PRO A 383 -0.35 19.19 -11.93
N PRO A 384 -1.50 19.43 -12.60
CA PRO A 384 -2.59 20.21 -12.03
C PRO A 384 -3.37 19.47 -10.92
N TYR A 385 -3.14 18.15 -10.78
CA TYR A 385 -3.75 17.31 -9.75
C TYR A 385 -2.66 16.43 -9.10
N PHE A 386 -2.71 16.31 -7.77
CA PHE A 386 -1.71 15.59 -6.97
C PHE A 386 -2.17 14.21 -6.52
N ALA A 387 -3.26 13.71 -7.12
CA ALA A 387 -3.81 12.38 -6.92
C ALA A 387 -4.36 11.79 -8.23
N GLU A 388 -4.64 10.49 -8.22
CA GLU A 388 -5.39 9.74 -9.24
C GLU A 388 -6.01 8.50 -8.58
N VAL A 389 -6.99 7.86 -9.22
CA VAL A 389 -7.58 6.61 -8.71
C VAL A 389 -7.13 5.42 -9.57
N LEU A 390 -6.60 4.39 -8.92
CA LEU A 390 -6.19 3.14 -9.53
C LEU A 390 -7.27 2.08 -9.31
N LEU A 391 -7.93 1.67 -10.40
CA LEU A 391 -8.90 0.58 -10.45
C LEU A 391 -8.25 -0.69 -10.99
N ARG A 392 -8.38 -1.80 -10.26
CA ARG A 392 -7.87 -3.12 -10.63
C ARG A 392 -8.94 -4.18 -10.35
N ILE A 393 -9.17 -5.06 -11.31
CA ILE A 393 -10.06 -6.22 -11.15
C ILE A 393 -9.20 -7.47 -11.13
N TYR A 394 -9.49 -8.41 -10.23
CA TYR A 394 -8.84 -9.72 -10.18
C TYR A 394 -9.85 -10.85 -10.18
N THR A 395 -9.40 -12.03 -10.60
CA THR A 395 -10.06 -13.30 -10.28
C THR A 395 -9.14 -14.22 -9.48
N LYS A 396 -9.72 -14.89 -8.47
CA LYS A 396 -9.03 -15.92 -7.67
C LYS A 396 -8.77 -17.20 -8.46
N ASN A 397 -9.63 -17.47 -9.45
CA ASN A 397 -9.60 -18.67 -10.28
C ASN A 397 -9.31 -18.31 -11.75
N PRO A 398 -8.10 -18.64 -12.28
CA PRO A 398 -7.70 -18.28 -13.64
C PRO A 398 -8.68 -18.70 -14.74
N LYS A 399 -9.49 -19.75 -14.54
CA LYS A 399 -10.47 -20.18 -15.56
C LYS A 399 -11.44 -19.05 -15.90
N PHE A 400 -11.97 -18.36 -14.90
CA PHE A 400 -13.02 -17.35 -15.07
C PHE A 400 -12.54 -16.00 -15.64
N PHE A 401 -11.27 -15.86 -16.04
CA PHE A 401 -10.68 -14.59 -16.47
C PHE A 401 -11.49 -13.89 -17.57
N GLY A 402 -11.82 -14.58 -18.66
CA GLY A 402 -12.58 -13.99 -19.78
C GLY A 402 -14.01 -13.59 -19.39
N LEU A 403 -14.69 -14.38 -18.54
CA LEU A 403 -16.03 -14.07 -18.04
C LEU A 403 -16.04 -12.87 -17.09
N VAL A 404 -15.10 -12.81 -16.14
CA VAL A 404 -14.97 -11.69 -15.20
C VAL A 404 -14.60 -10.41 -15.96
N GLN A 405 -13.80 -10.50 -17.02
CA GLN A 405 -13.54 -9.34 -17.88
C GLN A 405 -14.82 -8.89 -18.58
N ALA A 406 -15.58 -9.80 -19.18
CA ALA A 406 -16.83 -9.45 -19.85
C ALA A 406 -17.83 -8.76 -18.90
N GLY A 407 -18.05 -9.31 -17.70
CA GLY A 407 -18.92 -8.71 -16.69
C GLY A 407 -18.45 -7.32 -16.26
N TYR A 408 -17.16 -7.16 -15.95
CA TYR A 408 -16.57 -5.85 -15.61
C TYR A 408 -16.76 -4.82 -16.74
N ARG A 409 -16.58 -5.24 -18.00
CA ARG A 409 -16.69 -4.35 -19.17
C ARG A 409 -18.12 -3.83 -19.37
N VAL A 410 -19.13 -4.66 -19.08
CA VAL A 410 -20.54 -4.24 -19.04
C VAL A 410 -20.76 -3.19 -17.93
N VAL A 411 -20.39 -3.49 -16.68
CA VAL A 411 -20.53 -2.55 -15.55
C VAL A 411 -19.84 -1.20 -15.82
N MET A 412 -18.61 -1.24 -16.36
CA MET A 412 -17.86 -0.01 -16.68
C MET A 412 -18.50 0.79 -17.83
N SER A 413 -19.11 0.11 -18.80
CA SER A 413 -19.84 0.76 -19.89
C SER A 413 -21.13 1.42 -19.38
N ASP A 414 -21.92 0.70 -18.60
CA ASP A 414 -23.19 1.20 -18.03
C ASP A 414 -22.95 2.41 -17.12
N LEU A 415 -21.95 2.34 -16.24
CA LEU A 415 -21.55 3.45 -15.37
C LEU A 415 -21.16 4.68 -16.20
N ALA A 416 -20.36 4.49 -17.24
CA ALA A 416 -19.86 5.60 -18.04
C ALA A 416 -20.91 6.18 -19.01
N MET A 417 -21.92 5.40 -19.41
CA MET A 417 -23.10 5.90 -20.14
C MET A 417 -23.99 6.76 -19.24
N ARG A 418 -24.26 6.35 -18.00
CA ARG A 418 -25.02 7.16 -17.02
C ARG A 418 -24.38 8.54 -16.81
N PHE A 419 -23.05 8.59 -16.69
CA PHE A 419 -22.33 9.86 -16.57
C PHE A 419 -22.33 10.73 -17.83
N GLN A 420 -22.54 10.16 -19.02
CA GLN A 420 -22.74 10.94 -20.24
C GLN A 420 -24.14 11.55 -20.26
N THR A 421 -25.18 10.79 -19.89
CA THR A 421 -26.55 11.32 -19.80
C THR A 421 -26.70 12.38 -18.71
N ASP A 422 -26.15 12.15 -17.52
CA ASP A 422 -26.21 13.11 -16.41
C ASP A 422 -25.52 14.45 -16.78
N ALA A 423 -24.41 14.39 -17.52
CA ALA A 423 -23.69 15.57 -18.00
C ALA A 423 -24.40 16.28 -19.18
N GLU A 424 -25.24 15.59 -19.95
CA GLU A 424 -26.06 16.21 -21.00
C GLU A 424 -27.35 16.83 -20.41
N GLU A 425 -27.94 16.24 -19.37
CA GLU A 425 -29.10 16.81 -18.66
C GLU A 425 -28.72 18.01 -17.78
N SER A 426 -27.54 18.03 -17.16
CA SER A 426 -27.11 19.16 -16.31
C SER A 426 -26.78 20.45 -17.09
N ILE A 427 -26.87 20.44 -18.43
CA ILE A 427 -26.66 21.64 -19.28
C ILE A 427 -27.93 22.50 -19.40
N LEU A 428 -29.09 22.03 -18.89
CA LEU A 428 -30.40 22.69 -19.07
C LEU A 428 -31.03 23.30 -17.82
N LEU A 429 -30.35 23.35 -16.66
CA LEU A 429 -30.88 23.95 -15.43
C LEU A 429 -29.87 24.90 -14.75
N PRO A 430 -30.28 26.08 -14.24
CA PRO A 430 -29.40 26.97 -13.49
C PRO A 430 -29.01 26.39 -12.13
N ASP A 431 -27.90 26.88 -11.57
CA ASP A 431 -27.30 26.41 -10.32
C ASP A 431 -28.30 26.25 -9.15
N ILE A 432 -28.40 25.03 -8.63
CA ILE A 432 -29.07 24.72 -7.36
C ILE A 432 -28.00 24.23 -6.38
N GLU A 433 -27.87 24.89 -5.23
CA GLU A 433 -27.05 24.41 -4.12
C GLU A 433 -27.66 23.11 -3.56
N VAL A 434 -27.01 21.98 -3.83
CA VAL A 434 -27.45 20.68 -3.30
C VAL A 434 -26.96 20.51 -1.86
N ASN A 435 -27.91 20.47 -0.93
CA ASN A 435 -27.65 20.17 0.47
C ASN A 435 -27.08 18.76 0.67
N ARG A 436 -26.21 18.62 1.68
CA ARG A 436 -25.62 17.35 2.08
C ARG A 436 -26.68 16.42 2.66
N ALA A 437 -26.74 15.19 2.15
CA ALA A 437 -27.26 14.02 2.85
C ALA A 437 -26.09 13.09 3.18
N GLU A 438 -26.23 12.28 4.22
CA GLU A 438 -25.17 11.40 4.74
C GLU A 438 -25.13 10.08 3.95
N ASP A 439 -24.07 9.85 3.17
CA ASP A 439 -23.89 8.62 2.39
C ASP A 439 -23.30 7.47 3.23
N GLY A 440 -23.79 6.25 2.97
CA GLY A 440 -23.44 5.02 3.69
C GLY A 440 -22.06 4.44 3.30
N MET A 441 -21.46 3.70 4.25
CA MET A 441 -20.10 3.18 4.13
C MET A 441 -19.90 2.14 3.00
N ALA A 442 -18.95 2.44 2.11
CA ALA A 442 -18.19 1.46 1.32
C ALA A 442 -16.70 1.54 1.72
N PRO A 443 -15.90 0.46 1.60
CA PRO A 443 -14.57 0.40 2.21
C PRO A 443 -13.52 1.26 1.49
N THR A 444 -13.08 2.33 2.16
CA THR A 444 -11.97 3.21 1.79
C THR A 444 -10.61 2.55 2.12
N PRO A 445 -9.53 2.80 1.35
CA PRO A 445 -8.17 2.68 1.87
C PRO A 445 -8.00 3.58 3.12
N PRO A 446 -7.22 3.19 4.14
CA PRO A 446 -7.20 3.91 5.41
C PRO A 446 -6.65 5.33 5.25
N GLU A 447 -7.40 6.30 5.78
CA GLU A 447 -6.99 7.70 5.82
C GLU A 447 -6.30 8.02 7.15
N THR A 448 -5.15 8.68 7.10
CA THR A 448 -4.69 9.57 8.17
C THR A 448 -5.07 11.01 7.80
N GLU A 449 -6.08 11.60 8.44
CA GLU A 449 -6.55 12.97 8.13
C GLU A 449 -7.26 13.67 9.31
N ALA A 450 -7.29 15.01 9.31
CA ALA A 450 -8.17 15.89 10.12
C ALA A 450 -8.38 17.30 9.46
N PRO A 451 -9.46 18.08 9.79
CA PRO A 451 -10.15 19.08 8.90
C PRO A 451 -9.98 20.60 9.29
N SER A 452 -10.55 21.68 8.67
CA SER A 452 -11.35 21.96 7.44
C SER A 452 -11.57 23.49 7.13
N THR A 453 -12.12 23.84 5.95
CA THR A 453 -12.97 25.04 5.57
C THR A 453 -12.40 26.50 5.52
N PRO A 454 -12.98 27.46 4.73
CA PRO A 454 -13.77 27.37 3.47
C PRO A 454 -13.48 28.40 2.31
N LYS A 455 -13.67 27.94 1.05
CA LYS A 455 -14.06 28.56 -0.27
C LYS A 455 -13.86 30.07 -0.65
N ALA A 456 -13.38 30.30 -1.89
CA ALA A 456 -13.69 31.42 -2.81
C ALA A 456 -13.53 30.99 -4.30
N THR A 457 -13.95 31.79 -5.29
CA THR A 457 -14.41 31.32 -6.64
C THR A 457 -13.63 31.75 -7.91
N SER A 458 -13.62 30.81 -8.89
CA SER A 458 -13.58 30.91 -10.38
C SER A 458 -12.52 31.72 -11.17
N ARG A 459 -11.92 31.07 -12.20
CA ARG A 459 -12.36 31.19 -13.63
C ARG A 459 -11.58 30.29 -14.60
N ASP A 460 -12.24 29.91 -15.70
CA ASP A 460 -11.82 28.90 -16.67
C ASP A 460 -10.78 29.32 -17.72
N SER A 461 -10.09 28.33 -18.29
CA SER A 461 -9.73 28.34 -19.71
C SER A 461 -9.79 26.93 -20.30
N SER A 462 -10.28 26.79 -21.53
CA SER A 462 -10.76 25.53 -22.11
C SER A 462 -9.84 24.95 -23.18
N PHE A 463 -9.79 23.62 -23.27
CA PHE A 463 -9.25 22.89 -24.42
C PHE A 463 -10.24 21.85 -24.92
N THR A 464 -10.41 21.77 -26.24
CA THR A 464 -11.50 21.04 -26.89
C THR A 464 -11.12 19.60 -27.25
N HIS A 465 -11.84 18.62 -26.70
CA HIS A 465 -11.73 17.23 -27.12
C HIS A 465 -12.47 16.96 -28.45
N ARG A 466 -11.82 16.25 -29.38
CA ARG A 466 -12.48 15.66 -30.55
C ARG A 466 -13.41 14.53 -30.12
N LYS A 467 -14.70 14.60 -30.51
CA LYS A 467 -15.66 13.50 -30.34
C LYS A 467 -15.29 12.29 -31.22
N SER A 468 -15.20 11.10 -30.63
CA SER A 468 -15.23 9.82 -31.34
C SER A 468 -16.66 9.28 -31.35
N ALA A 469 -17.17 8.91 -32.53
CA ALA A 469 -18.54 8.43 -32.71
C ALA A 469 -18.66 6.91 -32.46
N SER A 470 -18.56 6.51 -31.19
CA SER A 470 -18.95 5.20 -30.67
C SER A 470 -19.23 5.34 -29.18
N GLY A 471 -20.22 4.61 -28.64
CA GLY A 471 -20.57 4.63 -27.21
C GLY A 471 -19.50 4.03 -26.27
N SER A 472 -18.33 3.71 -26.82
CA SER A 472 -17.14 3.25 -26.12
C SER A 472 -16.52 4.39 -25.30
N THR A 473 -16.42 4.22 -23.99
CA THR A 473 -15.70 5.18 -23.14
C THR A 473 -14.23 4.75 -23.04
N PRO A 474 -13.28 5.68 -22.78
CA PRO A 474 -11.85 5.33 -22.68
C PRO A 474 -11.54 4.32 -21.56
N TYR A 475 -12.48 4.11 -20.64
CA TYR A 475 -12.40 3.14 -19.57
C TYR A 475 -13.10 1.81 -19.92
N SER A 476 -14.26 1.82 -20.59
CA SER A 476 -15.00 0.60 -20.91
C SER A 476 -14.38 -0.24 -22.01
N GLU A 477 -13.58 0.31 -22.93
CA GLU A 477 -12.79 -0.49 -23.89
C GLU A 477 -11.27 -0.42 -23.63
N ASN A 478 -10.54 -1.45 -24.07
CA ASN A 478 -9.08 -1.47 -24.10
C ASN A 478 -8.55 -2.47 -25.13
N SER A 479 -8.21 -1.98 -26.32
CA SER A 479 -7.68 -2.80 -27.43
C SER A 479 -6.40 -3.58 -27.08
N PHE A 480 -5.69 -3.22 -26.01
CA PHE A 480 -4.49 -3.94 -25.54
C PHE A 480 -4.77 -5.09 -24.56
N THR A 481 -5.96 -5.15 -23.94
CA THR A 481 -6.24 -6.14 -22.87
C THR A 481 -7.53 -6.93 -23.03
N THR A 482 -8.39 -6.61 -24.00
CA THR A 482 -9.58 -7.42 -24.30
C THR A 482 -9.19 -8.83 -24.74
N VAL A 483 -9.77 -9.85 -24.11
CA VAL A 483 -9.60 -11.27 -24.46
C VAL A 483 -10.93 -11.94 -24.81
N ALA A 484 -10.88 -13.13 -25.39
CA ALA A 484 -12.08 -13.95 -25.60
C ALA A 484 -12.69 -14.41 -24.25
N PRO A 485 -14.02 -14.60 -24.15
CA PRO A 485 -14.69 -15.12 -22.94
C PRO A 485 -14.14 -16.48 -22.49
N ASP A 486 -13.74 -17.27 -23.49
CA ASP A 486 -12.79 -18.38 -23.53
C ASP A 486 -11.55 -18.45 -22.65
N PHE A 487 -10.97 -17.26 -22.46
CA PHE A 487 -9.54 -17.14 -22.30
C PHE A 487 -9.15 -17.49 -20.88
N VAL A 488 -8.32 -18.53 -20.77
CA VAL A 488 -7.67 -18.93 -19.53
C VAL A 488 -6.18 -18.58 -19.63
N PRO A 489 -5.66 -17.63 -18.85
CA PRO A 489 -4.23 -17.33 -18.83
C PRO A 489 -3.43 -18.56 -18.33
N PRO A 490 -2.20 -18.77 -18.82
CA PRO A 490 -1.43 -19.97 -18.51
C PRO A 490 -1.17 -20.13 -17.00
N SER A 491 -1.48 -21.31 -16.48
CA SER A 491 -1.12 -21.74 -15.12
C SER A 491 0.18 -22.56 -15.13
N PRO A 492 1.17 -22.24 -14.26
CA PRO A 492 2.34 -23.08 -14.06
C PRO A 492 1.97 -24.52 -13.64
N LEU A 493 1.00 -24.68 -12.74
CA LEU A 493 0.52 -25.98 -12.26
C LEU A 493 -0.13 -26.81 -13.38
N GLY A 494 -0.92 -26.18 -14.25
CA GLY A 494 -1.48 -26.84 -15.44
C GLY A 494 -0.39 -27.40 -16.38
N THR A 495 0.74 -26.68 -16.50
CA THR A 495 1.88 -27.10 -17.32
C THR A 495 2.64 -28.28 -16.69
N VAL A 496 2.84 -28.26 -15.36
CA VAL A 496 3.47 -29.37 -14.61
C VAL A 496 2.61 -30.63 -14.68
N ASN A 497 1.30 -30.53 -14.43
CA ASN A 497 0.38 -31.66 -14.52
C ASN A 497 0.27 -32.24 -15.94
N ARG A 498 0.38 -31.40 -16.99
CA ARG A 498 0.43 -31.87 -18.39
C ARG A 498 1.75 -32.59 -18.71
N LYS A 499 2.89 -32.15 -18.15
CA LYS A 499 4.17 -32.86 -18.26
C LYS A 499 4.14 -34.22 -17.55
N LEU A 500 3.65 -34.27 -16.30
CA LEU A 500 3.50 -35.51 -15.52
C LEU A 500 2.54 -36.52 -16.18
N LYS A 501 1.42 -36.06 -16.75
CA LYS A 501 0.53 -36.92 -17.54
C LYS A 501 1.19 -37.46 -18.82
N ASN A 502 2.09 -36.70 -19.45
CA ASN A 502 2.81 -37.15 -20.64
C ASN A 502 3.95 -38.12 -20.32
N THR A 503 4.64 -38.00 -19.18
CA THR A 503 5.63 -39.01 -18.72
C THR A 503 4.94 -40.32 -18.37
N ASN A 504 3.85 -40.27 -17.58
CA ASN A 504 3.06 -41.46 -17.20
C ASN A 504 2.25 -42.06 -18.38
N LYS A 505 2.31 -41.45 -19.57
CA LYS A 505 1.82 -42.02 -20.83
C LYS A 505 2.95 -42.70 -21.61
N ARG A 506 4.13 -42.07 -21.71
CA ARG A 506 5.35 -42.69 -22.28
C ARG A 506 5.81 -43.95 -21.54
N GLU A 507 5.65 -44.01 -20.22
CA GLU A 507 5.95 -45.23 -19.45
C GLU A 507 4.95 -46.37 -19.71
N ARG A 508 3.71 -46.05 -20.12
CA ARG A 508 2.70 -47.05 -20.52
C ARG A 508 2.85 -47.53 -21.96
N ASP A 509 3.43 -46.72 -22.84
CA ASP A 509 3.75 -47.12 -24.22
C ASP A 509 5.01 -48.00 -24.32
N HIS A 510 5.75 -48.21 -23.22
CA HIS A 510 6.97 -49.04 -23.17
C HIS A 510 6.82 -50.41 -22.48
N SER A 511 5.61 -50.81 -22.07
CA SER A 511 5.36 -52.09 -21.39
C SER A 511 4.79 -53.19 -22.30
N LEU A 512 5.28 -53.29 -23.55
CA LEU A 512 5.01 -54.41 -24.47
C LEU A 512 6.23 -54.67 -25.38
N ASP A 513 7.27 -55.31 -24.83
CA ASP A 513 8.03 -56.33 -25.56
C ASP A 513 8.94 -57.13 -24.62
N MET A 514 8.69 -58.43 -24.51
CA MET A 514 9.51 -59.41 -23.78
C MET A 514 9.93 -60.50 -24.76
N PRO A 515 11.16 -60.46 -25.32
CA PRO A 515 11.71 -61.60 -26.04
C PRO A 515 12.21 -62.66 -25.05
N GLY A 516 11.86 -63.92 -25.31
CA GLY A 516 12.14 -65.04 -24.42
C GLY A 516 13.58 -65.53 -24.40
N GLN A 517 13.83 -66.50 -23.53
CA GLN A 517 15.12 -67.17 -23.34
C GLN A 517 15.53 -68.01 -24.56
N ALA A 518 16.84 -68.04 -24.83
CA ALA A 518 17.49 -69.15 -25.55
C ALA A 518 18.92 -69.33 -25.01
N GLU A 519 19.30 -70.58 -24.71
CA GLU A 519 20.63 -70.98 -24.23
C GLU A 519 21.64 -71.05 -25.38
N GLY A 520 22.97 -70.96 -25.13
CA GLY A 520 23.91 -71.03 -26.27
C GLY A 520 25.43 -70.91 -26.11
N SER A 521 26.04 -71.35 -25.01
CA SER A 521 27.46 -71.82 -24.97
C SER A 521 28.67 -70.85 -25.19
N SER A 522 29.67 -71.03 -24.32
CA SER A 522 31.10 -71.25 -24.67
C SER A 522 32.04 -70.10 -25.16
N ASN A 523 32.98 -69.80 -24.23
CA ASN A 523 34.43 -69.60 -24.42
C ASN A 523 35.06 -68.20 -24.75
N LYS A 524 35.72 -67.69 -23.70
CA LYS A 524 37.16 -67.31 -23.62
C LYS A 524 37.66 -65.92 -24.06
N LYS A 525 38.20 -65.28 -23.01
CA LYS A 525 39.55 -64.69 -22.85
C LYS A 525 39.78 -63.23 -23.23
N ARG A 526 40.15 -62.50 -22.16
CA ARG A 526 41.18 -61.43 -22.07
C ARG A 526 40.86 -60.14 -22.88
N LYS A 527 41.13 -58.96 -22.33
CA LYS A 527 42.11 -58.63 -21.28
C LYS A 527 41.60 -57.49 -20.40
#